data_AF-U2AEQ7-F1
#
_entry.id   AF-U2AEQ7-F1
#
_cell.length_a   1.000
_cell.length_b   1.000
_cell.length_c   1.000
_cell.angle_alpha   90.00
_cell.angle_beta   90.00
_cell.angle_gamma   90.00
#
_symmetry.space_group_name_H-M   'P 1'
#
loop_
_entity.id
_entity.type
_entity.pdbx_description
1 polymer ?
#
loop_
_entity_poly.entity_id
_entity_poly.type
_entity_poly.pdbx_seq_one_letter_code
_entity_poly.pdbx_strand_id
1 'polypeptide(L)'
;MDLEQWNEYHQNQTEKDVSKLLQLLDEVLKMAVLYYGMQALNKGSDLFTFALYPALNKKINSLFERFQSAFSRKMNFYVDKHYNISHNKFKDVFGEALKSGKVATYTSASVKKHLPMEGIRSARVWNLSKQYRTEIEMALDIAISEGTPANELASTLKKYLRNPDSLFRRYRDKNGVLQLSKKAKEYHSGQGVYRSAYKNAERLARTEINIAYRKADIERWQSMDMIAGYEIKRSRHPYGCEICDMMKGVYPNSFVWVGNHPNCRCYMTPIFKADLKGKELTLNPKLTNWIASHKEKITTASSVPMFLWGVDGQSEGISQKVIQAIQPFSRSTYVSFEPFSPMIVEHLKRAGSNAKKQALLQEIIDDNRAKLIFQHETNGAKTVLFDLHKGKGESLNNTLAMAKALNEKGKSVALLPEYENISSADAIVHFKNKLVIADFKHSTTKKIGTLKADIEKGFLQSDNVVLQLENGNTDLFVQSIEELKRKGKGLGNMILMNKHNDILEISEKEFKLGKYRKLVKGFF
;
A
#
# COMPACT_ATOMS: atom_id res chain seq x y z
N MET A 1 24.36 -7.20 -13.92
CA MET A 1 24.68 -5.92 -13.24
C MET A 1 24.68 -6.16 -11.74
N ASP A 2 25.63 -5.58 -11.01
CA ASP A 2 25.58 -5.58 -9.54
C ASP A 2 24.52 -4.61 -8.99
N LEU A 3 24.34 -4.60 -7.67
CA LEU A 3 23.35 -3.75 -6.98
C LEU A 3 23.59 -2.25 -7.22
N GLU A 4 24.83 -1.80 -7.27
CA GLU A 4 25.18 -0.39 -7.44
C GLU A 4 24.87 0.06 -8.87
N GLN A 5 25.26 -0.76 -9.86
CA GLN A 5 24.94 -0.56 -11.27
C GLN A 5 23.43 -0.50 -11.51
N TRP A 6 22.64 -1.33 -10.83
CA TRP A 6 21.19 -1.29 -10.92
C TRP A 6 20.58 -0.01 -10.33
N ASN A 7 21.15 0.52 -9.25
CA ASN A 7 20.73 1.79 -8.67
C ASN A 7 21.07 2.96 -9.62
N GLU A 8 22.26 2.97 -10.22
CA GLU A 8 22.62 3.95 -11.25
C GLU A 8 21.70 3.86 -12.48
N TYR A 9 21.42 2.65 -12.96
CA TYR A 9 20.48 2.41 -14.05
C TYR A 9 19.08 2.94 -13.74
N HIS A 10 18.56 2.66 -12.54
CA HIS A 10 17.28 3.19 -12.07
C HIS A 10 17.28 4.72 -12.10
N GLN A 11 18.28 5.39 -11.50
CA GLN A 11 18.37 6.85 -11.49
C GLN A 11 18.40 7.44 -12.91
N ASN A 12 19.20 6.86 -13.81
CA ASN A 12 19.29 7.29 -15.20
C ASN A 12 17.96 7.11 -15.96
N GLN A 13 17.23 6.02 -15.70
CA GLN A 13 15.89 5.82 -16.26
C GLN A 13 14.88 6.81 -15.69
N THR A 14 14.95 7.10 -14.39
CA THR A 14 14.07 8.09 -13.75
C THR A 14 14.23 9.45 -14.42
N GLU A 15 15.45 9.94 -14.65
CA GLU A 15 15.65 11.24 -15.30
C GLU A 15 15.15 11.26 -16.75
N LYS A 16 15.31 10.15 -17.49
CA LYS A 16 14.76 10.00 -18.85
C LYS A 16 13.23 10.07 -18.85
N ASP A 17 12.58 9.37 -17.93
CA ASP A 17 11.12 9.29 -17.89
C ASP A 17 10.49 10.57 -17.31
N VAL A 18 11.14 11.21 -16.33
CA VAL A 18 10.79 12.56 -15.86
C VAL A 18 10.85 13.55 -17.03
N SER A 19 11.90 13.50 -17.84
CA SER A 19 12.03 14.38 -19.02
C SER A 19 10.88 14.20 -20.02
N LYS A 20 10.42 12.96 -20.24
CA LYS A 20 9.25 12.66 -21.10
C LYS A 20 7.93 13.17 -20.52
N LEU A 21 7.80 13.21 -19.19
CA LEU A 21 6.64 13.84 -18.54
C LEU A 21 6.69 15.37 -18.71
N LEU A 22 7.86 15.98 -18.57
CA LEU A 22 8.02 17.43 -18.75
C LEU A 22 7.78 17.88 -20.20
N GLN A 23 8.02 17.03 -21.19
CA GLN A 23 7.66 17.31 -22.59
C GLN A 23 6.16 17.54 -22.78
N LEU A 24 5.28 16.94 -21.96
CA LEU A 24 3.84 17.21 -22.03
C LEU A 24 3.51 18.66 -21.67
N LEU A 25 4.26 19.27 -20.75
CA LEU A 25 4.08 20.68 -20.43
C LEU A 25 4.52 21.55 -21.62
N ASP A 26 5.61 21.18 -22.30
CA ASP A 26 6.08 21.88 -23.50
C ASP A 26 5.04 21.78 -24.64
N GLU A 27 4.37 20.64 -24.81
CA GLU A 27 3.30 20.43 -25.79
C GLU A 27 2.07 21.29 -25.49
N VAL A 28 1.63 21.32 -24.23
CA VAL A 28 0.52 22.19 -23.79
C VAL A 28 0.83 23.65 -24.05
N LEU A 29 2.05 24.10 -23.77
CA LEU A 29 2.46 25.46 -24.03
C LEU A 29 2.37 25.81 -25.51
N LYS A 30 2.91 24.96 -26.39
CA LYS A 30 2.85 25.18 -27.85
C LYS A 30 1.41 25.29 -28.33
N MET A 31 0.54 24.40 -27.87
CA MET A 31 -0.89 24.42 -28.22
C MET A 31 -1.62 25.64 -27.66
N ALA A 32 -1.30 26.06 -26.44
CA ALA A 32 -1.89 27.26 -25.84
C ALA A 32 -1.49 28.53 -26.62
N VAL A 33 -0.22 28.65 -26.99
CA VAL A 33 0.30 29.74 -27.84
C VAL A 33 -0.36 29.73 -29.22
N LEU A 34 -0.51 28.56 -29.82
CA LEU A 34 -1.19 28.41 -31.11
C LEU A 34 -2.66 28.86 -31.03
N TYR A 35 -3.39 28.41 -30.00
CA TYR A 35 -4.79 28.83 -29.80
C TYR A 35 -4.94 30.31 -29.54
N TYR A 36 -3.97 30.92 -28.85
CA TYR A 36 -3.90 32.36 -28.64
C TYR A 36 -3.66 33.10 -29.96
N GLY A 37 -2.69 32.68 -30.77
CA GLY A 37 -2.36 33.32 -32.05
C GLY A 37 -3.48 33.28 -33.10
N MET A 38 -4.47 32.41 -32.95
CA MET A 38 -5.66 32.33 -33.80
C MET A 38 -6.79 33.29 -33.38
N GLN A 39 -6.62 34.09 -32.33
CA GLN A 39 -7.66 35.01 -31.86
C GLN A 39 -7.48 36.41 -32.43
N ALA A 40 -8.58 37.04 -32.83
CA ALA A 40 -8.62 38.48 -33.04
C ALA A 40 -8.66 39.16 -31.67
N LEU A 41 -7.56 39.79 -31.26
CA LEU A 41 -7.48 40.50 -29.98
C LEU A 41 -7.85 41.97 -30.19
N ASN A 42 -8.92 42.41 -29.53
CA ASN A 42 -9.17 43.84 -29.37
C ASN A 42 -8.11 44.39 -28.40
N LYS A 43 -7.34 45.39 -28.84
CA LYS A 43 -6.36 46.10 -28.00
C LYS A 43 -7.12 46.91 -26.93
N GLY A 44 -7.45 46.26 -25.82
CA GLY A 44 -7.85 46.92 -24.58
C GLY A 44 -6.64 47.15 -23.67
N SER A 45 -6.71 48.15 -22.80
CA SER A 45 -5.68 48.52 -21.82
C SER A 45 -5.54 47.56 -20.62
N ASP A 46 -6.29 46.46 -20.61
CA ASP A 46 -6.46 45.61 -19.44
C ASP A 46 -5.58 44.34 -19.48
N LEU A 47 -5.21 43.84 -18.30
CA LEU A 47 -4.38 42.65 -18.09
C LEU A 47 -4.99 41.41 -18.79
N PHE A 48 -4.17 40.67 -19.54
CA PHE A 48 -4.62 39.47 -20.25
C PHE A 48 -5.03 38.37 -19.27
N THR A 49 -6.21 37.77 -19.45
CA THR A 49 -6.64 36.53 -18.79
C THR A 49 -7.38 35.66 -19.80
N PHE A 50 -7.34 34.33 -19.67
CA PHE A 50 -8.15 33.49 -20.56
C PHE A 50 -9.65 33.73 -20.35
N ALA A 51 -10.08 34.11 -19.14
CA ALA A 51 -11.48 34.36 -18.82
C ALA A 51 -12.12 35.47 -19.67
N LEU A 52 -11.34 36.47 -20.10
CA LEU A 52 -11.79 37.56 -20.97
C LEU A 52 -12.11 37.10 -22.41
N TYR A 53 -11.70 35.90 -22.80
CA TYR A 53 -11.86 35.35 -24.15
C TYR A 53 -12.58 34.00 -24.11
N PRO A 54 -13.93 33.95 -24.07
CA PRO A 54 -14.69 32.72 -23.82
C PRO A 54 -14.35 31.55 -24.75
N ALA A 55 -14.20 31.82 -26.05
CA ALA A 55 -13.85 30.80 -27.04
C ALA A 55 -12.43 30.24 -26.83
N LEU A 56 -11.45 31.11 -26.52
CA LEU A 56 -10.10 30.70 -26.16
C LEU A 56 -10.11 29.91 -24.85
N ASN A 57 -10.82 30.42 -23.83
CA ASN A 57 -10.93 29.80 -22.52
C ASN A 57 -11.41 28.34 -22.60
N LYS A 58 -12.46 28.09 -23.41
CA LYS A 58 -12.99 26.74 -23.64
C LYS A 58 -11.95 25.81 -24.28
N LYS A 59 -11.21 26.29 -25.29
CA LYS A 59 -10.12 25.52 -25.93
C LYS A 59 -8.99 25.21 -24.94
N ILE A 60 -8.59 26.18 -24.12
CA ILE A 60 -7.56 26.01 -23.11
C ILE A 60 -8.01 25.05 -22.00
N ASN A 61 -9.25 25.14 -21.51
CA ASN A 61 -9.80 24.19 -20.53
C ASN A 61 -9.73 22.75 -21.04
N SER A 62 -10.21 22.51 -22.26
CA SER A 62 -10.15 21.18 -22.89
C SER A 62 -8.70 20.70 -23.11
N LEU A 63 -7.76 21.60 -23.40
CA LEU A 63 -6.34 21.26 -23.48
C LEU A 63 -5.78 20.80 -22.12
N PHE A 64 -6.11 21.50 -21.04
CA PHE A 64 -5.65 21.17 -19.69
C PHE A 64 -6.29 19.90 -19.12
N GLU A 65 -7.56 19.60 -19.44
CA GLU A 65 -8.21 18.32 -19.10
C GLU A 65 -7.52 17.13 -19.79
N ARG A 66 -7.20 17.28 -21.09
CA ARG A 66 -6.42 16.29 -21.85
C ARG A 66 -5.02 16.12 -21.28
N PHE A 67 -4.36 17.22 -20.91
CA PHE A 67 -3.06 17.20 -20.26
C PHE A 67 -3.09 16.43 -18.93
N GLN A 68 -4.03 16.73 -18.04
CA GLN A 68 -4.16 16.04 -16.75
C GLN A 68 -4.33 14.53 -16.95
N SER A 69 -5.19 14.15 -17.89
CA SER A 69 -5.42 12.74 -18.24
C SER A 69 -4.16 12.07 -18.79
N ALA A 70 -3.48 12.72 -19.74
CA ALA A 70 -2.27 12.19 -20.37
C ALA A 70 -1.10 12.09 -19.37
N PHE A 71 -0.90 13.12 -18.56
CA PHE A 71 0.14 13.18 -17.54
C PHE A 71 -0.08 12.11 -16.48
N SER A 72 -1.31 11.96 -15.96
CA SER A 72 -1.63 10.93 -14.97
C SER A 72 -1.41 9.51 -15.51
N ARG A 73 -1.86 9.23 -16.74
CA ARG A 73 -1.63 7.92 -17.38
C ARG A 73 -0.15 7.62 -17.56
N LYS A 74 0.63 8.57 -18.10
CA LYS A 74 2.09 8.39 -18.28
C LYS A 74 2.81 8.27 -16.94
N MET A 75 2.39 9.01 -15.92
CA MET A 75 2.94 8.90 -14.58
C MET A 75 2.74 7.49 -14.00
N ASN A 76 1.51 6.98 -14.07
CA ASN A 76 1.19 5.62 -13.60
C ASN A 76 2.01 4.57 -14.37
N PHE A 77 2.11 4.70 -15.69
CA PHE A 77 2.97 3.85 -16.50
C PHE A 77 4.43 3.86 -16.04
N TYR A 78 5.02 5.03 -15.75
CA TYR A 78 6.41 5.09 -15.29
C TYR A 78 6.60 4.57 -13.86
N VAL A 79 5.62 4.78 -12.99
CA VAL A 79 5.59 4.16 -11.65
C VAL A 79 5.63 2.64 -11.78
N ASP A 80 4.78 2.05 -12.62
CA ASP A 80 4.75 0.60 -12.86
C ASP A 80 6.02 0.09 -13.53
N LYS A 81 6.54 0.84 -14.51
CA LYS A 81 7.82 0.54 -15.17
C LYS A 81 8.94 0.44 -14.14
N HIS A 82 9.05 1.39 -13.22
CA HIS A 82 10.12 1.40 -12.23
C HIS A 82 9.93 0.36 -11.13
N TYR A 83 8.69 0.04 -10.76
CA TYR A 83 8.39 -1.14 -9.93
C TYR A 83 8.93 -2.43 -10.58
N ASN A 84 8.75 -2.57 -11.90
CA ASN A 84 9.27 -3.70 -12.68
C ASN A 84 10.79 -3.67 -12.89
N ILE A 85 11.44 -2.50 -12.93
CA ILE A 85 12.91 -2.42 -12.94
C ILE A 85 13.49 -3.07 -11.68
N SER A 86 12.89 -2.84 -10.52
CA SER A 86 13.28 -3.52 -9.28
C SER A 86 13.08 -5.05 -9.37
N HIS A 87 12.06 -5.52 -10.10
CA HIS A 87 11.87 -6.96 -10.38
C HIS A 87 13.01 -7.56 -11.22
N ASN A 88 13.43 -6.86 -12.27
CA ASN A 88 14.52 -7.31 -13.12
C ASN A 88 15.85 -7.30 -12.35
N LYS A 89 16.10 -6.26 -11.54
CA LYS A 89 17.22 -6.24 -10.59
C LYS A 89 17.23 -7.49 -9.73
N PHE A 90 16.08 -7.85 -9.17
CA PHE A 90 15.97 -9.00 -8.32
C PHE A 90 16.33 -10.31 -9.05
N LYS A 91 15.79 -10.52 -10.26
CA LYS A 91 16.14 -11.70 -11.08
C LYS A 91 17.63 -11.82 -11.34
N ASP A 92 18.29 -10.72 -11.67
CA ASP A 92 19.71 -10.72 -12.01
C ASP A 92 20.60 -10.93 -10.77
N VAL A 93 20.29 -10.26 -9.66
CA VAL A 93 21.13 -10.29 -8.46
C VAL A 93 20.93 -11.56 -7.64
N PHE A 94 19.71 -12.11 -7.62
CA PHE A 94 19.34 -13.25 -6.77
C PHE A 94 19.03 -14.53 -7.54
N GLY A 95 19.09 -14.50 -8.87
CA GLY A 95 18.70 -15.62 -9.73
C GLY A 95 19.51 -16.89 -9.51
N GLU A 96 20.82 -16.79 -9.27
CA GLU A 96 21.67 -17.95 -8.98
C GLU A 96 21.38 -18.54 -7.59
N ALA A 97 21.18 -17.68 -6.59
CA ALA A 97 20.78 -18.12 -5.26
C ALA A 97 19.44 -18.89 -5.31
N LEU A 98 18.46 -18.38 -6.06
CA LEU A 98 17.16 -19.04 -6.28
C LEU A 98 17.28 -20.39 -6.99
N LYS A 99 18.14 -20.50 -8.01
CA LYS A 99 18.39 -21.77 -8.74
C LYS A 99 19.06 -22.84 -7.87
N SER A 100 19.83 -22.45 -6.87
CA SER A 100 20.54 -23.37 -5.97
C SER A 100 19.69 -24.04 -4.89
N GLY A 101 18.38 -23.73 -4.81
CA GLY A 101 17.46 -24.32 -3.81
C GLY A 101 17.69 -23.83 -2.37
N LYS A 102 18.66 -22.93 -2.13
CA LYS A 102 18.93 -22.31 -0.82
C LYS A 102 17.93 -21.22 -0.42
N VAL A 103 16.91 -20.98 -1.24
CA VAL A 103 15.99 -19.86 -1.10
C VAL A 103 14.57 -20.40 -1.10
N ALA A 104 13.89 -20.27 0.04
CA ALA A 104 12.47 -20.59 0.12
C ALA A 104 11.72 -19.81 -0.97
N THR A 105 10.97 -20.56 -1.78
CA THR A 105 10.03 -20.16 -2.82
C THR A 105 9.61 -18.69 -2.78
N TYR A 106 10.13 -17.90 -3.73
CA TYR A 106 9.53 -16.62 -4.12
C TYR A 106 8.18 -16.91 -4.77
N THR A 107 7.08 -16.70 -4.05
CA THR A 107 5.78 -16.50 -4.70
C THR A 107 5.81 -15.10 -5.30
N SER A 108 5.57 -14.99 -6.61
CA SER A 108 5.32 -13.70 -7.21
C SER A 108 4.08 -13.13 -6.54
N ALA A 109 4.26 -12.21 -5.61
CA ALA A 109 3.17 -11.41 -5.10
C ALA A 109 2.48 -10.82 -6.34
N SER A 110 1.22 -11.21 -6.55
CA SER A 110 0.30 -10.57 -7.48
C SER A 110 0.56 -9.08 -7.39
N VAL A 111 0.86 -8.44 -8.53
CA VAL A 111 1.10 -7.00 -8.66
C VAL A 111 0.09 -6.28 -7.76
N LYS A 112 0.49 -5.89 -6.54
CA LYS A 112 -0.37 -5.10 -5.68
C LYS A 112 -0.48 -3.79 -6.42
N LYS A 113 -1.64 -3.61 -7.05
CA LYS A 113 -2.03 -2.37 -7.70
C LYS A 113 -1.67 -1.26 -6.72
N HIS A 114 -0.77 -0.39 -7.14
CA HIS A 114 0.00 0.52 -6.33
C HIS A 114 -0.91 1.59 -5.69
N LEU A 115 -1.68 1.26 -4.66
CA LEU A 115 -2.78 2.10 -4.18
C LEU A 115 -2.85 2.09 -2.65
N PRO A 116 -2.43 3.21 -2.03
CA PRO A 116 -3.40 4.24 -1.65
C PRO A 116 -3.19 5.61 -2.33
N MET A 117 -2.20 5.76 -3.22
CA MET A 117 -1.76 7.08 -3.68
C MET A 117 -2.42 7.60 -4.96
N GLU A 118 -3.25 6.85 -5.68
CA GLU A 118 -3.84 7.39 -6.93
C GLU A 118 -4.73 8.61 -6.70
N GLY A 119 -5.54 8.62 -5.63
CA GLY A 119 -6.37 9.78 -5.27
C GLY A 119 -5.56 11.01 -4.86
N ILE A 120 -4.44 10.80 -4.14
CA ILE A 120 -3.53 11.88 -3.74
C ILE A 120 -2.72 12.38 -4.95
N ARG A 121 -2.30 11.47 -5.83
CA ARG A 121 -1.54 11.77 -7.05
C ARG A 121 -2.39 12.53 -8.05
N SER A 122 -3.64 12.13 -8.26
CA SER A 122 -4.58 12.85 -9.14
C SER A 122 -4.84 14.27 -8.63
N ALA A 123 -5.02 14.46 -7.32
CA ALA A 123 -5.14 15.78 -6.72
C ALA A 123 -3.87 16.63 -6.91
N ARG A 124 -2.67 16.04 -6.78
CA ARG A 124 -1.40 16.72 -7.05
C ARG A 124 -1.24 17.10 -8.53
N VAL A 125 -1.62 16.23 -9.46
CA VAL A 125 -1.61 16.53 -10.91
C VAL A 125 -2.64 17.63 -11.25
N TRP A 126 -3.79 17.62 -10.59
CA TRP A 126 -4.81 18.66 -10.73
C TRP A 126 -4.28 20.03 -10.29
N ASN A 127 -3.66 20.11 -9.10
CA ASN A 127 -3.07 21.35 -8.60
C ASN A 127 -1.92 21.84 -9.48
N LEU A 128 -1.08 20.93 -9.98
CA LEU A 128 -0.03 21.23 -10.95
C LEU A 128 -0.61 21.87 -12.23
N SER A 129 -1.68 21.30 -12.76
CA SER A 129 -2.36 21.81 -13.97
C SER A 129 -2.93 23.22 -13.75
N LYS A 130 -3.59 23.45 -12.60
CA LYS A 130 -4.09 24.78 -12.22
C LYS A 130 -2.96 25.81 -12.15
N GLN A 131 -1.88 25.47 -11.45
CA GLN A 131 -0.71 26.32 -11.36
C GLN A 131 -0.14 26.64 -12.75
N TYR A 132 0.04 25.62 -13.58
CA TYR A 132 0.65 25.80 -14.89
C TYR A 132 -0.18 26.70 -15.81
N ARG A 133 -1.51 26.57 -15.76
CA ARG A 133 -2.42 27.46 -16.47
C ARG A 133 -2.21 28.92 -16.08
N THR A 134 -2.17 29.22 -14.79
CA THR A 134 -1.95 30.58 -14.29
C THR A 134 -0.58 31.12 -14.72
N GLU A 135 0.45 30.28 -14.69
CA GLU A 135 1.78 30.66 -15.17
C GLU A 135 1.79 30.99 -16.67
N ILE A 136 1.05 30.24 -17.52
CA ILE A 136 0.91 30.56 -18.95
C ILE A 136 0.16 31.89 -19.14
N GLU A 137 -0.92 32.14 -18.39
CA GLU A 137 -1.64 33.43 -18.46
C GLU A 137 -0.71 34.61 -18.12
N MET A 138 0.08 34.48 -17.05
CA MET A 138 1.05 35.51 -16.67
C MET A 138 2.14 35.69 -17.72
N ALA A 139 2.64 34.59 -18.29
CA ALA A 139 3.69 34.64 -19.30
C ALA A 139 3.21 35.26 -20.62
N LEU A 140 1.96 35.01 -21.01
CA LEU A 140 1.31 35.67 -22.15
C LEU A 140 1.11 37.16 -21.91
N ASP A 141 0.62 37.55 -20.73
CA ASP A 141 0.42 38.95 -20.34
C ASP A 141 1.73 39.76 -20.46
N ILE A 142 2.83 39.20 -19.95
CA ILE A 142 4.17 39.79 -20.08
C ILE A 142 4.59 39.89 -21.55
N ALA A 143 4.49 38.79 -22.30
CA ALA A 143 4.93 38.77 -23.69
C ALA A 143 4.15 39.74 -24.58
N ILE A 144 2.86 39.94 -24.31
CA ILE A 144 2.02 40.96 -24.96
C ILE A 144 2.52 42.36 -24.64
N SER A 145 2.78 42.64 -23.35
CA SER A 145 3.29 43.95 -22.91
C SER A 145 4.66 44.28 -23.49
N GLU A 146 5.52 43.28 -23.67
CA GLU A 146 6.85 43.42 -24.28
C GLU A 146 6.82 43.51 -25.82
N GLY A 147 5.66 43.27 -26.45
CA GLY A 147 5.54 43.22 -27.92
C GLY A 147 6.27 42.03 -28.54
N THR A 148 6.33 40.89 -27.84
CA THR A 148 7.07 39.70 -28.29
C THR A 148 6.51 39.20 -29.63
N PRO A 149 7.35 38.99 -30.66
CA PRO A 149 6.92 38.46 -31.95
C PRO A 149 6.24 37.08 -31.83
N ALA A 150 5.18 36.85 -32.60
CA ALA A 150 4.37 35.62 -32.53
C ALA A 150 5.19 34.34 -32.80
N ASN A 151 6.19 34.42 -33.70
CA ASN A 151 7.11 33.33 -34.01
C ASN A 151 8.07 32.99 -32.86
N GLU A 152 8.32 33.92 -31.93
CA GLU A 152 9.21 33.73 -30.79
C GLU A 152 8.48 33.37 -29.49
N LEU A 153 7.17 33.65 -29.44
CA LEU A 153 6.32 33.58 -28.24
C LEU A 153 6.46 32.27 -27.47
N ALA A 154 6.37 31.12 -28.14
CA ALA A 154 6.48 29.82 -27.47
C ALA A 154 7.88 29.60 -26.83
N SER A 155 8.94 30.06 -27.48
CA SER A 155 10.31 29.92 -26.97
C SER A 155 10.56 30.83 -25.78
N THR A 156 10.01 32.05 -25.80
CA THR A 156 10.10 33.05 -24.74
C THR A 156 9.32 32.61 -23.50
N LEU A 157 8.05 32.21 -23.68
CA LEU A 157 7.23 31.69 -22.58
C LEU A 157 7.88 30.46 -21.94
N LYS A 158 8.46 29.56 -22.73
CA LYS A 158 9.15 28.36 -22.20
C LYS A 158 10.29 28.73 -21.25
N LYS A 159 11.06 29.78 -21.56
CA LYS A 159 12.12 30.30 -20.67
C LYS A 159 11.53 30.77 -19.35
N TYR A 160 10.43 31.54 -19.40
CA TYR A 160 9.76 32.07 -18.21
C TYR A 160 9.17 30.96 -17.32
N LEU A 161 8.50 29.97 -17.91
CA LEU A 161 7.84 28.89 -17.18
C LEU A 161 8.83 27.92 -16.51
N ARG A 162 10.02 27.75 -17.11
CA ARG A 162 11.11 26.95 -16.51
C ARG A 162 11.88 27.70 -15.45
N ASN A 163 11.97 29.02 -15.55
CA ASN A 163 12.66 29.88 -14.60
C ASN A 163 11.71 30.94 -14.02
N PRO A 164 10.95 30.61 -12.95
CA PRO A 164 9.90 31.47 -12.44
C PRO A 164 10.42 32.82 -11.97
N ASP A 165 11.65 32.91 -11.44
CA ASP A 165 12.23 34.19 -11.02
C ASP A 165 12.40 35.17 -12.19
N SER A 166 12.56 34.66 -13.41
CA SER A 166 12.58 35.47 -14.63
C SER A 166 11.18 35.90 -15.10
N LEU A 167 10.16 35.06 -14.88
CA LEU A 167 8.75 35.40 -15.13
C LEU A 167 8.30 36.58 -14.24
N PHE A 168 8.82 36.66 -13.01
CA PHE A 168 8.36 37.62 -12.02
C PHE A 168 9.19 38.92 -11.92
N ARG A 169 10.28 39.08 -12.69
CA ARG A 169 11.22 40.23 -12.57
C ARG A 169 11.42 41.05 -13.86
N ARG A 170 10.40 41.20 -14.71
CA ARG A 170 10.58 41.87 -16.02
C ARG A 170 9.51 42.85 -16.48
N TYR A 171 8.61 43.35 -15.62
CA TYR A 171 7.80 44.51 -16.03
C TYR A 171 8.73 45.72 -16.17
N ARG A 172 8.98 46.23 -17.38
CA ARG A 172 9.64 47.53 -17.54
C ARG A 172 8.58 48.60 -17.36
N ASP A 173 8.73 49.42 -16.33
CA ASP A 173 7.90 50.62 -16.20
C ASP A 173 8.24 51.64 -17.30
N LYS A 174 7.50 52.75 -17.33
CA LYS A 174 7.69 53.84 -18.32
C LYS A 174 9.10 54.44 -18.30
N ASN A 175 9.90 54.15 -17.26
CA ASN A 175 11.28 54.62 -17.07
C ASN A 175 12.32 53.52 -17.33
N GLY A 176 11.91 52.32 -17.77
CA GLY A 176 12.79 51.21 -18.10
C GLY A 176 13.25 50.37 -16.89
N VAL A 177 12.71 50.60 -15.70
CA VAL A 177 13.09 49.86 -14.48
C VAL A 177 12.29 48.56 -14.36
N LEU A 178 12.96 47.46 -13.99
CA LEU A 178 12.35 46.14 -13.82
C LEU A 178 11.53 46.07 -12.52
N GLN A 179 10.24 45.80 -12.66
CA GLN A 179 9.28 45.61 -11.56
C GLN A 179 8.62 44.22 -11.66
N LEU A 180 8.02 43.77 -10.56
CA LEU A 180 7.09 42.65 -10.57
C LEU A 180 5.77 43.09 -11.23
N SER A 181 5.23 42.30 -12.16
CA SER A 181 3.87 42.51 -12.66
C SER A 181 2.85 42.42 -11.50
N LYS A 182 1.67 43.04 -11.64
CA LYS A 182 0.65 43.00 -10.59
C LYS A 182 0.28 41.56 -10.21
N LYS A 183 0.09 40.69 -11.20
CA LYS A 183 -0.15 39.25 -11.02
C LYS A 183 1.04 38.52 -10.40
N ALA A 184 2.27 38.89 -10.76
CA ALA A 184 3.48 38.32 -10.16
C ALA A 184 3.59 38.62 -8.65
N LYS A 185 3.19 39.83 -8.23
CA LYS A 185 3.16 40.22 -6.81
C LYS A 185 2.08 39.45 -6.04
N GLU A 186 0.93 39.21 -6.66
CA GLU A 186 -0.20 38.50 -6.07
C GLU A 186 0.00 36.97 -6.07
N TYR A 187 0.85 36.44 -6.97
CA TYR A 187 1.07 35.01 -7.13
C TYR A 187 1.91 34.39 -6.01
N HIS A 188 1.30 33.49 -5.25
CA HIS A 188 1.94 32.74 -4.18
C HIS A 188 1.65 31.25 -4.35
N SER A 189 2.69 30.43 -4.56
CA SER A 189 2.56 28.98 -4.70
C SER A 189 2.25 28.25 -3.38
N GLY A 190 2.32 28.95 -2.25
CA GLY A 190 2.19 28.38 -0.91
C GLY A 190 3.52 27.85 -0.35
N GLN A 191 3.53 27.54 0.95
CA GLN A 191 4.72 27.06 1.63
C GLN A 191 5.11 25.66 1.13
N GLY A 192 6.40 25.46 0.80
CA GLY A 192 6.94 24.16 0.38
C GLY A 192 6.59 23.73 -1.06
N VAL A 193 6.02 24.62 -1.86
CA VAL A 193 5.67 24.40 -3.27
C VAL A 193 6.51 25.32 -4.14
N TYR A 194 7.14 24.78 -5.21
CA TYR A 194 7.89 25.62 -6.12
C TYR A 194 6.96 26.61 -6.83
N ARG A 195 7.48 27.80 -7.13
CA ARG A 195 6.77 28.78 -7.96
C ARG A 195 6.58 28.37 -9.41
N SER A 196 7.28 27.33 -9.87
CA SER A 196 7.21 26.82 -11.25
C SER A 196 6.53 25.46 -11.28
N ALA A 197 5.52 25.35 -12.13
CA ALA A 197 4.84 24.11 -12.43
C ALA A 197 5.83 23.06 -12.97
N TYR A 198 6.81 23.45 -13.79
CA TYR A 198 7.84 22.51 -14.29
C TYR A 198 8.61 21.86 -13.14
N LYS A 199 9.09 22.67 -12.18
CA LYS A 199 9.82 22.14 -11.01
C LYS A 199 8.93 21.27 -10.12
N ASN A 200 7.65 21.62 -9.96
CA ASN A 200 6.69 20.80 -9.22
C ASN A 200 6.37 19.48 -9.93
N ALA A 201 6.21 19.50 -11.25
CA ALA A 201 5.99 18.31 -12.08
C ALA A 201 7.20 17.37 -11.99
N GLU A 202 8.40 17.92 -12.11
CA GLU A 202 9.66 17.19 -11.96
C GLU A 202 9.77 16.57 -10.56
N ARG A 203 9.50 17.35 -9.50
CA ARG A 203 9.47 16.89 -8.12
C ARG A 203 8.48 15.75 -7.91
N LEU A 204 7.26 15.91 -8.41
CA LEU A 204 6.20 14.91 -8.31
C LEU A 204 6.64 13.63 -9.00
N ALA A 205 7.04 13.71 -10.26
CA ALA A 205 7.46 12.57 -11.07
C ALA A 205 8.58 11.78 -10.43
N ARG A 206 9.69 12.45 -10.08
CA ARG A 206 10.86 11.80 -9.49
C ARG A 206 10.53 11.16 -8.15
N THR A 207 9.72 11.83 -7.33
CA THR A 207 9.33 11.32 -6.00
C THR A 207 8.48 10.07 -6.13
N GLU A 208 7.43 10.08 -6.95
CA GLU A 208 6.53 8.93 -7.13
C GLU A 208 7.26 7.73 -7.75
N ILE A 209 8.10 7.96 -8.76
CA ILE A 209 8.91 6.92 -9.40
C ILE A 209 9.88 6.28 -8.40
N ASN A 210 10.59 7.09 -7.61
CA ASN A 210 11.56 6.59 -6.64
C ASN A 210 10.88 5.84 -5.49
N ILE A 211 9.71 6.29 -5.04
CA ILE A 211 8.91 5.55 -4.05
C ILE A 211 8.58 4.15 -4.58
N ALA A 212 8.11 4.04 -5.82
CA ALA A 212 7.68 2.78 -6.40
C ALA A 212 8.81 1.76 -6.48
N TYR A 213 9.99 2.19 -6.96
CA TYR A 213 11.18 1.34 -7.02
C TYR A 213 11.62 0.84 -5.64
N ARG A 214 11.69 1.75 -4.65
CA ARG A 214 12.11 1.42 -3.28
C ARG A 214 11.12 0.51 -2.58
N LYS A 215 9.82 0.75 -2.77
CA LYS A 215 8.76 -0.07 -2.19
C LYS A 215 8.82 -1.49 -2.74
N ALA A 216 9.04 -1.65 -4.05
CA ALA A 216 9.22 -2.95 -4.69
C ALA A 216 10.40 -3.74 -4.10
N ASP A 217 11.52 -3.07 -3.78
CA ASP A 217 12.65 -3.71 -3.12
C ASP A 217 12.28 -4.20 -1.71
N ILE A 218 11.69 -3.32 -0.90
CA ILE A 218 11.32 -3.64 0.49
C ILE A 218 10.30 -4.78 0.54
N GLU A 219 9.23 -4.71 -0.26
CA GLU A 219 8.18 -5.74 -0.32
C GLU A 219 8.77 -7.12 -0.60
N ARG A 220 9.79 -7.19 -1.47
CA ARG A 220 10.51 -8.44 -1.76
C ARG A 220 11.46 -8.84 -0.64
N TRP A 221 12.26 -7.92 -0.12
CA TRP A 221 13.22 -8.23 0.94
C TRP A 221 12.54 -8.67 2.23
N GLN A 222 11.34 -8.15 2.52
CA GLN A 222 10.52 -8.57 3.64
C GLN A 222 10.03 -10.02 3.52
N SER A 223 9.79 -10.52 2.30
CA SER A 223 9.37 -11.91 2.08
C SER A 223 10.53 -12.92 2.04
N MET A 224 11.77 -12.45 2.14
CA MET A 224 12.97 -13.28 2.01
C MET A 224 13.64 -13.54 3.35
N ASP A 225 13.62 -14.79 3.81
CA ASP A 225 14.24 -15.16 5.08
C ASP A 225 15.76 -14.90 5.12
N MET A 226 16.46 -14.93 3.98
CA MET A 226 17.90 -14.65 3.93
C MET A 226 18.26 -13.18 4.20
N ILE A 227 17.29 -12.26 4.11
CA ILE A 227 17.51 -10.82 4.23
C ILE A 227 17.18 -10.39 5.66
N ALA A 228 18.16 -9.79 6.33
CA ALA A 228 17.98 -9.26 7.68
C ALA A 228 17.39 -7.83 7.68
N GLY A 229 17.68 -7.08 6.62
CA GLY A 229 17.35 -5.67 6.50
C GLY A 229 18.07 -5.04 5.32
N TYR A 230 18.34 -3.75 5.42
CA TYR A 230 19.01 -3.00 4.37
C TYR A 230 19.81 -1.81 4.92
N GLU A 231 20.79 -1.38 4.14
CA GLU A 231 21.55 -0.16 4.39
C GLU A 231 21.04 0.95 3.46
N ILE A 232 20.66 2.09 4.03
CA ILE A 232 20.36 3.31 3.28
C ILE A 232 21.66 4.06 3.00
N LYS A 233 21.93 4.27 1.71
CA LYS A 233 23.13 4.97 1.20
C LYS A 233 22.75 6.29 0.55
N ARG A 234 23.60 7.30 0.76
CA ARG A 234 23.47 8.60 0.09
C ARG A 234 23.85 8.45 -1.38
N SER A 235 23.13 9.15 -2.25
CA SER A 235 23.56 9.28 -3.65
C SER A 235 24.90 10.03 -3.73
N ARG A 236 25.67 9.82 -4.79
CA ARG A 236 26.93 10.55 -5.08
C ARG A 236 26.75 12.05 -5.44
N HIS A 237 25.66 12.66 -4.99
CA HIS A 237 25.38 14.06 -5.25
C HIS A 237 26.20 14.93 -4.28
N PRO A 238 26.93 15.97 -4.75
CA PRO A 238 27.95 16.65 -3.95
C PRO A 238 27.39 17.44 -2.76
N TYR A 239 26.11 17.82 -2.80
CA TYR A 239 25.52 18.63 -1.73
C TYR A 239 25.16 17.80 -0.50
N GLY A 240 25.63 18.26 0.68
CA GLY A 240 25.20 17.79 1.99
C GLY A 240 23.69 17.94 2.16
N CYS A 241 23.00 16.89 2.61
CA CYS A 241 21.58 16.96 2.96
C CYS A 241 21.42 16.36 4.34
N GLU A 242 21.12 17.19 5.34
CA GLU A 242 21.04 16.81 6.74
C GLU A 242 20.07 15.65 6.97
N ILE A 243 18.89 15.67 6.32
CA ILE A 243 17.90 14.58 6.42
C ILE A 243 18.48 13.28 5.83
N CYS A 244 19.23 13.36 4.73
CA CYS A 244 19.86 12.17 4.16
C CYS A 244 21.03 11.67 5.00
N ASP A 245 21.77 12.57 5.65
CA ASP A 245 22.86 12.21 6.56
C ASP A 245 22.36 11.57 7.86
N MET A 246 21.22 12.05 8.37
CA MET A 246 20.47 11.44 9.46
C MET A 246 19.98 10.04 9.09
N MET A 247 19.40 9.88 7.90
CA MET A 247 18.81 8.62 7.44
C MET A 247 19.84 7.61 6.93
N LYS A 248 21.09 8.01 6.67
CA LYS A 248 22.14 7.09 6.25
C LYS A 248 22.45 6.11 7.39
N GLY A 249 22.39 4.82 7.11
CA GLY A 249 22.69 3.77 8.08
C GLY A 249 21.94 2.47 7.81
N VAL A 250 21.97 1.59 8.80
CA VAL A 250 21.38 0.25 8.73
C VAL A 250 19.99 0.25 9.34
N TYR A 251 19.07 -0.49 8.71
CA TYR A 251 17.68 -0.62 9.11
C TYR A 251 17.23 -2.08 9.04
N PRO A 252 16.40 -2.54 10.00
CA PRO A 252 15.77 -3.86 9.90
C PRO A 252 14.77 -3.90 8.73
N ASN A 253 14.48 -5.09 8.21
CA ASN A 253 13.53 -5.27 7.11
C ASN A 253 12.10 -4.83 7.45
N SER A 254 11.75 -4.71 8.74
CA SER A 254 10.45 -4.19 9.21
C SER A 254 10.26 -2.70 8.98
N PHE A 255 11.34 -1.93 8.82
CA PHE A 255 11.23 -0.50 8.51
C PHE A 255 10.87 -0.32 7.03
N VAL A 256 9.82 0.44 6.72
CA VAL A 256 9.40 0.69 5.32
C VAL A 256 9.88 2.08 4.88
N TRP A 257 11.03 2.12 4.21
CA TRP A 257 11.63 3.35 3.72
C TRP A 257 11.25 3.66 2.26
N VAL A 258 10.42 4.69 2.07
CA VAL A 258 10.02 5.17 0.72
C VAL A 258 10.87 6.33 0.20
N GLY A 259 11.73 6.89 1.05
CA GLY A 259 12.63 8.00 0.74
C GLY A 259 12.75 9.01 1.89
N ASN A 260 13.82 9.81 1.90
CA ASN A 260 14.08 10.76 2.99
C ASN A 260 13.25 12.05 2.87
N HIS A 261 13.12 12.53 1.64
CA HIS A 261 12.45 13.78 1.30
C HIS A 261 12.07 13.76 -0.20
N PRO A 262 11.21 14.67 -0.66
CA PRO A 262 10.90 14.82 -2.08
C PRO A 262 12.17 15.04 -2.91
N ASN A 263 12.21 14.52 -4.15
CA ASN A 263 13.41 14.49 -5.00
C ASN A 263 14.62 13.71 -4.43
N CYS A 264 14.47 12.95 -3.34
CA CYS A 264 15.58 12.18 -2.79
C CYS A 264 16.08 11.13 -3.80
N ARG A 265 17.40 11.11 -4.01
CA ARG A 265 18.12 10.17 -4.87
C ARG A 265 18.87 9.08 -4.11
N CYS A 266 18.78 9.06 -2.79
CA CYS A 266 19.35 8.01 -1.95
C CYS A 266 18.79 6.65 -2.36
N TYR A 267 19.53 5.59 -2.08
CA TYR A 267 19.17 4.23 -2.45
C TYR A 267 19.46 3.29 -1.29
N MET A 268 19.08 2.03 -1.43
CA MET A 268 19.32 1.02 -0.41
C MET A 268 19.95 -0.24 -0.99
N THR A 269 20.73 -0.92 -0.17
CA THR A 269 21.32 -2.22 -0.48
C THR A 269 20.90 -3.24 0.59
N PRO A 270 20.50 -4.46 0.20
CA PRO A 270 20.10 -5.49 1.14
C PRO A 270 21.27 -5.93 2.03
N ILE A 271 20.96 -6.36 3.24
CA ILE A 271 21.91 -6.97 4.19
C ILE A 271 21.48 -8.42 4.41
N PHE A 272 22.37 -9.37 4.17
CA PHE A 272 22.06 -10.79 4.34
C PHE A 272 22.27 -11.22 5.80
N LYS A 273 21.44 -12.15 6.28
CA LYS A 273 21.59 -12.74 7.62
C LYS A 273 22.96 -13.43 7.79
N ALA A 274 23.50 -14.01 6.73
CA ALA A 274 24.81 -14.65 6.72
C ALA A 274 25.93 -13.67 7.12
N ASP A 275 25.82 -12.40 6.70
CA ASP A 275 26.81 -11.37 6.97
C ASP A 275 26.78 -10.91 8.43
N LEU A 276 25.65 -11.12 9.13
CA LEU A 276 25.45 -10.66 10.51
C LEU A 276 25.94 -11.63 11.57
N LYS A 277 26.31 -12.86 11.21
CA LYS A 277 26.80 -13.90 12.15
C LYS A 277 25.91 -14.06 13.39
N GLY A 278 24.58 -14.00 13.21
CA GLY A 278 23.59 -14.13 14.28
C GLY A 278 23.23 -12.85 15.03
N LYS A 279 23.83 -11.69 14.71
CA LYS A 279 23.44 -10.39 15.29
C LYS A 279 22.11 -9.91 14.70
N GLU A 280 21.25 -9.34 15.53
CA GLU A 280 20.03 -8.68 15.07
C GLU A 280 20.31 -7.23 14.65
N LEU A 281 19.60 -6.77 13.61
CA LEU A 281 19.63 -5.37 13.21
C LEU A 281 18.68 -4.56 14.07
N THR A 282 19.20 -3.50 14.67
CA THR A 282 18.40 -2.48 15.35
C THR A 282 18.15 -1.30 14.41
N LEU A 283 17.15 -0.49 14.75
CA LEU A 283 16.91 0.77 14.03
C LEU A 283 18.13 1.69 14.13
N ASN A 284 18.37 2.47 13.07
CA ASN A 284 19.49 3.41 12.99
C ASN A 284 19.50 4.39 14.18
N PRO A 285 20.55 4.40 15.03
CA PRO A 285 20.65 5.30 16.19
C PRO A 285 20.58 6.79 15.82
N LYS A 286 21.04 7.16 14.61
CA LYS A 286 20.93 8.55 14.14
C LYS A 286 19.49 9.00 14.01
N LEU A 287 18.62 8.12 13.51
CA LEU A 287 17.20 8.41 13.37
C LEU A 287 16.54 8.52 14.75
N THR A 288 16.79 7.56 15.64
CA THR A 288 16.18 7.57 16.99
C THR A 288 16.60 8.81 17.78
N ASN A 289 17.88 9.17 17.74
CA ASN A 289 18.41 10.37 18.41
C ASN A 289 17.84 11.66 17.80
N TRP A 290 17.71 11.72 16.48
CA TRP A 290 17.12 12.88 15.82
C TRP A 290 15.64 13.03 16.18
N ILE A 291 14.87 11.94 16.17
CA ILE A 291 13.47 11.93 16.59
C ILE A 291 13.33 12.40 18.04
N ALA A 292 14.16 11.89 18.94
CA ALA A 292 14.12 12.25 20.35
C ALA A 292 14.40 13.75 20.57
N SER A 293 15.39 14.30 19.84
CA SER A 293 15.76 15.72 19.92
C SER A 293 14.80 16.67 19.20
N HIS A 294 13.95 16.17 18.31
CA HIS A 294 13.04 16.99 17.50
C HIS A 294 11.55 16.67 17.73
N LYS A 295 11.21 16.05 18.86
CA LYS A 295 9.85 15.59 19.18
C LYS A 295 8.80 16.70 18.97
N GLU A 296 9.01 17.87 19.56
CA GLU A 296 8.09 19.01 19.47
C GLU A 296 7.86 19.47 18.02
N LYS A 297 8.93 19.56 17.24
CA LYS A 297 8.88 19.93 15.82
C LYS A 297 8.11 18.91 14.98
N ILE A 298 8.18 17.64 15.33
CA ILE A 298 7.46 16.58 14.63
C ILE A 298 5.97 16.58 15.03
N THR A 299 5.66 16.77 16.32
CA THR A 299 4.27 16.78 16.80
C THR A 299 3.47 17.99 16.33
N THR A 300 4.13 19.12 16.09
CA THR A 300 3.51 20.37 15.62
C THR A 300 3.56 20.55 14.10
N ALA A 301 4.14 19.60 13.37
CA ALA A 301 4.29 19.72 11.92
C ALA A 301 2.93 19.68 11.21
N SER A 302 2.74 20.57 10.24
CA SER A 302 1.53 20.62 9.39
C SER A 302 1.46 19.49 8.36
N SER A 303 2.56 18.75 8.16
CA SER A 303 2.61 17.61 7.25
C SER A 303 3.57 16.54 7.75
N VAL A 304 3.24 15.28 7.47
CA VAL A 304 4.06 14.13 7.84
C VAL A 304 5.38 14.18 7.05
N PRO A 305 6.56 14.15 7.70
CA PRO A 305 7.84 14.03 7.02
C PRO A 305 7.91 12.78 6.14
N MET A 306 8.54 12.89 4.96
CA MET A 306 8.53 11.82 3.97
C MET A 306 9.17 10.50 4.44
N PHE A 307 10.20 10.57 5.28
CA PHE A 307 10.82 9.38 5.85
C PHE A 307 9.89 8.57 6.78
N LEU A 308 8.71 9.10 7.12
CA LEU A 308 7.65 8.40 7.87
C LEU A 308 6.46 7.99 6.99
N TRP A 309 6.49 8.23 5.67
CA TRP A 309 5.36 7.90 4.78
C TRP A 309 5.13 6.41 4.59
N GLY A 310 6.14 5.56 4.84
CA GLY A 310 6.01 4.11 4.77
C GLY A 310 5.47 3.45 6.05
N VAL A 311 5.38 4.20 7.16
CA VAL A 311 4.85 3.71 8.45
C VAL A 311 3.32 3.71 8.37
N ASP A 312 2.70 2.56 8.67
CA ASP A 312 1.31 2.20 8.33
C ASP A 312 0.24 3.30 8.52
N GLY A 313 -0.79 3.23 7.68
CA GLY A 313 -1.89 4.20 7.60
C GLY A 313 -2.92 4.15 8.74
N GLN A 314 -2.80 3.19 9.66
CA GLN A 314 -3.69 3.04 10.83
C GLN A 314 -3.32 3.98 11.99
N SER A 315 -2.18 4.67 11.92
CA SER A 315 -1.76 5.65 12.94
C SER A 315 -2.44 7.00 12.72
N GLU A 316 -3.39 7.35 13.59
CA GLU A 316 -3.95 8.69 13.65
C GLU A 316 -2.94 9.64 14.31
N GLY A 317 -2.13 10.31 13.48
CA GLY A 317 -1.29 11.43 13.88
C GLY A 317 0.22 11.18 13.78
N ILE A 318 0.97 12.29 13.63
CA ILE A 318 2.43 12.26 13.43
C ILE A 318 3.15 11.63 14.64
N SER A 319 2.68 11.91 15.85
CA SER A 319 3.20 11.33 17.09
C SER A 319 3.16 9.80 17.10
N GLN A 320 2.06 9.20 16.62
CA GLN A 320 1.93 7.74 16.54
C GLN A 320 2.84 7.14 15.47
N LYS A 321 2.97 7.79 14.31
CA LYS A 321 3.93 7.37 13.26
C LYS A 321 5.38 7.40 13.75
N VAL A 322 5.73 8.41 14.55
CA VAL A 322 7.04 8.49 15.19
C VAL A 322 7.25 7.34 16.16
N ILE A 323 6.28 7.08 17.03
CA ILE A 323 6.33 5.97 17.99
C ILE A 323 6.46 4.63 17.24
N GLN A 324 5.65 4.39 16.22
CA GLN A 324 5.76 3.19 15.39
C GLN A 324 7.12 3.09 14.69
N ALA A 325 7.66 4.20 14.18
CA ALA A 325 8.96 4.19 13.52
C ALA A 325 10.12 3.85 14.46
N ILE A 326 10.05 4.21 15.74
CA ILE A 326 11.11 3.97 16.74
C ILE A 326 10.93 2.69 17.56
N GLN A 327 9.71 2.17 17.65
CA GLN A 327 9.49 0.89 18.29
C GLN A 327 10.19 -0.19 17.44
N PRO A 328 11.03 -1.05 18.04
CA PRO A 328 11.43 -2.26 17.37
C PRO A 328 10.13 -3.02 17.10
N PHE A 329 9.66 -3.01 15.86
CA PHE A 329 8.58 -3.88 15.46
C PHE A 329 9.04 -5.28 15.86
N SER A 330 8.37 -5.85 16.87
CA SER A 330 8.51 -7.25 17.21
C SER A 330 8.43 -7.96 15.87
N ARG A 331 9.39 -8.85 15.58
CA ARG A 331 9.29 -9.75 14.45
C ARG A 331 7.95 -10.47 14.61
N SER A 332 6.89 -9.93 14.03
CA SER A 332 5.77 -10.74 13.66
C SER A 332 6.40 -11.64 12.63
N THR A 333 6.52 -12.92 12.96
CA THR A 333 7.01 -13.98 12.09
C THR A 333 6.15 -14.11 10.82
N TYR A 334 5.17 -13.23 10.69
CA TYR A 334 4.01 -13.25 9.83
C TYR A 334 3.99 -12.07 8.83
N VAL A 335 5.16 -11.70 8.31
CA VAL A 335 5.28 -10.73 7.22
C VAL A 335 5.13 -11.45 5.89
N SER A 336 4.10 -11.08 5.13
CA SER A 336 3.90 -11.34 3.68
C SER A 336 3.55 -12.76 3.21
N PHE A 337 2.41 -13.31 3.64
CA PHE A 337 1.93 -14.60 3.13
C PHE A 337 0.64 -14.45 2.33
N GLU A 338 0.73 -14.39 1.00
CA GLU A 338 -0.42 -14.63 0.12
C GLU A 338 -0.20 -15.97 -0.60
N PRO A 339 -1.16 -16.93 -0.55
CA PRO A 339 -2.43 -16.93 0.21
C PRO A 339 -2.25 -17.26 1.71
N PHE A 340 -3.01 -16.57 2.58
CA PHE A 340 -2.87 -16.61 4.04
C PHE A 340 -2.95 -18.04 4.63
N SER A 341 -4.07 -18.76 4.47
CA SER A 341 -4.23 -20.07 5.13
C SER A 341 -3.32 -21.18 4.58
N PRO A 342 -3.09 -21.36 3.25
CA PRO A 342 -2.15 -22.37 2.76
C PRO A 342 -0.70 -22.11 3.23
N MET A 343 -0.29 -20.84 3.30
CA MET A 343 1.03 -20.46 3.80
C MET A 343 1.14 -20.63 5.32
N ILE A 344 0.10 -20.29 6.10
CA ILE A 344 0.08 -20.57 7.55
C ILE A 344 0.23 -22.08 7.74
N VAL A 345 -0.51 -22.91 7.01
CA VAL A 345 -0.41 -24.37 7.08
C VAL A 345 1.02 -24.85 6.78
N GLU A 346 1.69 -24.29 5.77
CA GLU A 346 3.08 -24.65 5.47
C GLU A 346 4.05 -24.24 6.60
N HIS A 347 3.87 -23.05 7.19
CA HIS A 347 4.67 -22.61 8.33
C HIS A 347 4.43 -23.48 9.56
N LEU A 348 3.19 -23.88 9.81
CA LEU A 348 2.83 -24.82 10.87
C LEU A 348 3.44 -26.21 10.63
N LYS A 349 3.63 -26.64 9.37
CA LYS A 349 4.34 -27.89 9.05
C LYS A 349 5.84 -27.78 9.35
N ARG A 350 6.45 -26.63 9.05
CA ARG A 350 7.87 -26.34 9.34
C ARG A 350 8.15 -26.08 10.82
N ALA A 351 7.15 -25.64 11.58
CA ALA A 351 7.25 -25.42 13.02
C ALA A 351 7.46 -26.75 13.77
N GLY A 352 8.70 -26.98 14.20
CA GLY A 352 9.12 -28.25 14.82
C GLY A 352 8.50 -28.59 16.19
N SER A 353 7.69 -27.71 16.81
CA SER A 353 7.01 -28.02 18.07
C SER A 353 5.60 -27.45 18.15
N ASN A 354 4.72 -28.10 18.91
CA ASN A 354 3.34 -27.64 19.13
C ASN A 354 3.28 -26.26 19.81
N ALA A 355 4.20 -25.96 20.72
CA ALA A 355 4.28 -24.64 21.35
C ALA A 355 4.54 -23.52 20.33
N LYS A 356 5.47 -23.76 19.39
CA LYS A 356 5.76 -22.80 18.30
C LYS A 356 4.56 -22.63 17.36
N LYS A 357 3.84 -23.72 17.07
CA LYS A 357 2.61 -23.66 16.26
C LYS A 357 1.54 -22.81 16.92
N GLN A 358 1.32 -22.98 18.22
CA GLN A 358 0.34 -22.20 18.98
C GLN A 358 0.77 -20.74 19.11
N ALA A 359 2.05 -20.46 19.36
CA ALA A 359 2.57 -19.10 19.38
C ALA A 359 2.35 -18.38 18.04
N LEU A 360 2.62 -19.04 16.90
CA LEU A 360 2.38 -18.47 15.57
C LEU A 360 0.90 -18.13 15.34
N LEU A 361 -0.02 -19.01 15.72
CA LEU A 361 -1.46 -18.75 15.57
C LEU A 361 -1.93 -17.62 16.49
N GLN A 362 -1.36 -17.55 17.70
CA GLN A 362 -1.65 -16.49 18.65
C GLN A 362 -1.14 -15.13 18.16
N GLU A 363 0.08 -15.08 17.59
CA GLU A 363 0.64 -13.89 16.94
C GLU A 363 -0.28 -13.33 15.85
N ILE A 364 -0.97 -14.20 15.09
CA ILE A 364 -1.92 -13.78 14.05
C ILE A 364 -3.18 -13.15 14.66
N ILE A 365 -3.70 -13.72 15.76
CA ILE A 365 -4.84 -13.14 16.49
C ILE A 365 -4.43 -11.79 17.11
N ASP A 366 -3.18 -11.66 17.53
CA ASP A 366 -2.62 -10.47 18.15
C ASP A 366 -2.07 -9.42 17.17
N ASP A 367 -2.19 -9.69 15.87
CA ASP A 367 -1.67 -8.81 14.83
C ASP A 367 -2.44 -7.48 14.79
N ASN A 368 -1.69 -6.38 14.87
CA ASN A 368 -2.23 -5.02 14.90
C ASN A 368 -2.80 -4.55 13.54
N ARG A 369 -2.58 -5.30 12.45
CA ARG A 369 -3.18 -5.01 11.14
C ARG A 369 -4.62 -5.50 11.05
N ALA A 370 -5.02 -6.45 11.89
CA ALA A 370 -6.38 -6.96 11.91
C ALA A 370 -7.30 -5.97 12.65
N LYS A 371 -8.46 -5.70 12.08
CA LYS A 371 -9.47 -4.86 12.73
C LYS A 371 -10.12 -5.63 13.86
N LEU A 372 -10.08 -5.10 15.08
CA LEU A 372 -10.86 -5.63 16.20
C LEU A 372 -12.36 -5.44 15.91
N ILE A 373 -13.13 -6.52 15.96
CA ILE A 373 -14.58 -6.52 15.74
C ILE A 373 -15.34 -6.74 17.04
N PHE A 374 -14.95 -7.76 17.81
CA PHE A 374 -15.57 -8.08 19.09
C PHE A 374 -14.48 -8.32 20.14
N GLN A 375 -14.77 -7.93 21.38
CA GLN A 375 -13.91 -8.20 22.53
C GLN A 375 -14.79 -8.71 23.66
N HIS A 376 -14.43 -9.87 24.19
CA HIS A 376 -15.13 -10.48 25.31
C HIS A 376 -14.81 -9.73 26.59
N GLU A 377 -15.83 -9.45 27.39
CA GLU A 377 -15.77 -8.49 28.49
C GLU A 377 -14.81 -8.89 29.61
N THR A 378 -14.62 -10.21 29.86
CA THR A 378 -13.99 -10.69 31.11
C THR A 378 -12.77 -11.58 30.95
N ASN A 379 -12.52 -12.17 29.77
CA ASN A 379 -11.45 -13.16 29.58
C ASN A 379 -10.45 -12.77 28.47
N GLY A 380 -10.60 -11.59 27.87
CA GLY A 380 -9.69 -11.07 26.85
C GLY A 380 -9.80 -11.74 25.48
N ALA A 381 -10.74 -12.67 25.27
CA ALA A 381 -10.97 -13.26 23.96
C ALA A 381 -11.40 -12.18 22.96
N LYS A 382 -10.87 -12.23 21.74
CA LYS A 382 -11.17 -11.22 20.71
C LYS A 382 -11.48 -11.85 19.36
N THR A 383 -12.34 -11.18 18.62
CA THR A 383 -12.59 -11.45 17.21
C THR A 383 -11.97 -10.34 16.39
N VAL A 384 -11.04 -10.71 15.52
CA VAL A 384 -10.35 -9.80 14.60
C VAL A 384 -10.67 -10.17 13.15
N LEU A 385 -10.68 -9.17 12.28
CA LEU A 385 -10.96 -9.31 10.84
C LEU A 385 -9.82 -8.71 10.04
N PHE A 386 -9.23 -9.50 9.15
CA PHE A 386 -8.26 -9.00 8.18
C PHE A 386 -8.95 -8.47 6.91
N ASP A 387 -8.36 -7.43 6.30
CA ASP A 387 -8.82 -6.90 5.02
C ASP A 387 -8.80 -8.01 3.93
N LEU A 388 -9.77 -7.98 2.99
CA LEU A 388 -9.95 -8.95 1.90
C LEU A 388 -10.55 -10.33 2.28
N HIS A 389 -11.17 -10.49 3.45
CA HIS A 389 -12.05 -11.66 3.68
C HIS A 389 -13.22 -11.65 2.67
N LYS A 390 -13.51 -12.79 2.01
CA LYS A 390 -14.59 -12.85 1.02
C LYS A 390 -15.95 -12.88 1.72
N GLY A 391 -16.95 -12.43 0.98
CA GLY A 391 -18.33 -12.35 1.42
C GLY A 391 -18.87 -10.94 1.19
N LYS A 392 -20.05 -10.88 0.57
CA LYS A 392 -20.88 -9.67 0.52
C LYS A 392 -22.30 -10.05 0.87
N GLY A 393 -23.00 -9.20 1.61
CA GLY A 393 -24.36 -9.47 2.05
C GLY A 393 -24.42 -10.60 3.09
N GLU A 394 -25.35 -11.52 2.90
CA GLU A 394 -25.78 -12.51 3.90
C GLU A 394 -24.70 -13.49 4.36
N SER A 395 -23.83 -13.95 3.45
CA SER A 395 -22.75 -14.91 3.79
C SER A 395 -21.70 -14.33 4.74
N LEU A 396 -21.34 -13.06 4.58
CA LEU A 396 -20.42 -12.38 5.52
C LEU A 396 -21.10 -12.15 6.88
N ASN A 397 -22.38 -11.77 6.86
CA ASN A 397 -23.16 -11.56 8.08
C ASN A 397 -23.25 -12.84 8.91
N ASN A 398 -23.47 -13.99 8.26
CA ASN A 398 -23.54 -15.29 8.96
C ASN A 398 -22.18 -15.65 9.57
N THR A 399 -21.09 -15.45 8.83
CA THR A 399 -19.73 -15.71 9.33
C THR A 399 -19.38 -14.82 10.53
N LEU A 400 -19.74 -13.53 10.47
CA LEU A 400 -19.58 -12.59 11.58
C LEU A 400 -20.46 -12.96 12.79
N ALA A 401 -21.69 -13.41 12.56
CA ALA A 401 -22.58 -13.86 13.63
C ALA A 401 -22.02 -15.11 14.34
N MET A 402 -21.52 -16.08 13.58
CA MET A 402 -20.83 -17.26 14.13
C MET A 402 -19.59 -16.85 14.94
N ALA A 403 -18.76 -15.95 14.40
CA ALA A 403 -17.56 -15.46 15.07
C ALA A 403 -17.90 -14.67 16.35
N LYS A 404 -19.01 -13.93 16.37
CA LYS A 404 -19.52 -13.23 17.56
C LYS A 404 -19.94 -14.22 18.64
N ALA A 405 -20.74 -15.22 18.28
CA ALA A 405 -21.19 -16.26 19.20
C ALA A 405 -20.02 -17.05 19.80
N LEU A 406 -18.99 -17.35 19.01
CA LEU A 406 -17.74 -17.94 19.52
C LEU A 406 -17.06 -17.01 20.54
N ASN A 407 -16.97 -15.72 20.23
CA ASN A 407 -16.37 -14.73 21.12
C ASN A 407 -17.14 -14.59 22.44
N GLU A 408 -18.47 -14.54 22.40
CA GLU A 408 -19.36 -14.51 23.57
C GLU A 408 -19.21 -15.75 24.46
N LYS A 409 -18.75 -16.88 23.90
CA LYS A 409 -18.37 -18.09 24.64
C LYS A 409 -16.89 -18.12 25.04
N GLY A 410 -16.19 -16.98 24.94
CA GLY A 410 -14.80 -16.83 25.35
C GLY A 410 -13.76 -17.38 24.39
N LYS A 411 -14.10 -17.58 23.10
CA LYS A 411 -13.18 -18.10 22.10
C LYS A 411 -12.71 -16.99 21.17
N SER A 412 -11.40 -16.79 21.09
CA SER A 412 -10.82 -15.86 20.10
C SER A 412 -10.99 -16.40 18.67
N VAL A 413 -11.23 -15.48 17.74
CA VAL A 413 -11.40 -15.77 16.31
C VAL A 413 -10.59 -14.76 15.49
N ALA A 414 -9.85 -15.22 14.50
CA ALA A 414 -9.28 -14.35 13.47
C ALA A 414 -9.84 -14.76 12.10
N LEU A 415 -10.64 -13.90 11.49
CA LEU A 415 -11.18 -14.10 10.13
C LEU A 415 -10.11 -13.73 9.10
N LEU A 416 -9.70 -14.71 8.29
CA LEU A 416 -8.53 -14.63 7.42
C LEU A 416 -8.88 -14.05 6.03
N PRO A 417 -7.94 -13.40 5.33
CA PRO A 417 -8.16 -12.98 3.95
C PRO A 417 -8.44 -14.15 3.01
N GLU A 418 -9.34 -13.96 2.04
CA GLU A 418 -9.61 -14.95 0.99
C GLU A 418 -9.30 -14.38 -0.40
N TYR A 419 -8.68 -15.19 -1.26
CA TYR A 419 -8.26 -14.77 -2.59
C TYR A 419 -9.03 -15.50 -3.70
N GLU A 420 -9.09 -14.91 -4.89
CA GLU A 420 -9.68 -15.58 -6.06
C GLU A 420 -8.84 -16.79 -6.48
N ASN A 421 -9.50 -17.90 -6.82
CA ASN A 421 -8.91 -19.12 -7.39
C ASN A 421 -7.99 -19.94 -6.47
N ILE A 422 -7.98 -19.69 -5.16
CA ILE A 422 -7.22 -20.49 -4.19
C ILE A 422 -8.16 -20.95 -3.07
N SER A 423 -8.14 -22.26 -2.77
CA SER A 423 -8.85 -22.81 -1.62
C SER A 423 -8.18 -22.34 -0.33
N SER A 424 -8.94 -21.66 0.53
CA SER A 424 -8.50 -21.14 1.81
C SER A 424 -9.54 -21.43 2.87
N ALA A 425 -9.08 -21.72 4.09
CA ALA A 425 -9.93 -21.75 5.27
C ALA A 425 -10.27 -20.33 5.73
N ASP A 426 -11.45 -20.19 6.34
CA ASP A 426 -12.05 -18.90 6.68
C ASP A 426 -11.43 -18.23 7.92
N ALA A 427 -10.97 -19.02 8.91
CA ALA A 427 -10.58 -18.45 10.20
C ALA A 427 -9.51 -19.24 10.97
N ILE A 428 -8.94 -18.60 11.99
CA ILE A 428 -8.29 -19.25 13.14
C ILE A 428 -9.26 -19.16 14.33
N VAL A 429 -9.46 -20.25 15.06
CA VAL A 429 -10.40 -20.34 16.19
C VAL A 429 -9.85 -21.23 17.30
N HIS A 430 -10.30 -21.00 18.53
CA HIS A 430 -10.09 -21.93 19.64
C HIS A 430 -10.96 -23.19 19.51
N PHE A 431 -10.33 -24.33 19.26
CA PHE A 431 -10.91 -25.65 19.44
C PHE A 431 -10.39 -26.29 20.74
N LYS A 432 -11.30 -26.56 21.68
CA LYS A 432 -10.97 -26.91 23.07
C LYS A 432 -9.99 -25.86 23.62
N ASN A 433 -8.77 -26.26 23.99
CA ASN A 433 -7.74 -25.37 24.55
C ASN A 433 -6.62 -25.01 23.55
N LYS A 434 -6.87 -25.13 22.24
CA LYS A 434 -5.85 -24.89 21.21
C LYS A 434 -6.41 -24.06 20.06
N LEU A 435 -5.55 -23.23 19.46
CA LEU A 435 -5.84 -22.56 18.21
C LEU A 435 -5.69 -23.53 17.05
N VAL A 436 -6.67 -23.51 16.15
CA VAL A 436 -6.70 -24.28 14.92
C VAL A 436 -7.18 -23.41 13.76
N ILE A 437 -6.76 -23.75 12.55
CA ILE A 437 -7.31 -23.17 11.33
C ILE A 437 -8.62 -23.91 11.03
N ALA A 438 -9.70 -23.18 10.81
CA ALA A 438 -11.03 -23.74 10.58
C ALA A 438 -11.77 -23.05 9.44
N ASP A 439 -12.61 -23.83 8.77
CA ASP A 439 -13.53 -23.37 7.73
C ASP A 439 -14.94 -23.19 8.33
N PHE A 440 -15.62 -22.11 8.00
CA PHE A 440 -16.92 -21.74 8.55
C PHE A 440 -18.02 -22.14 7.56
N LYS A 441 -19.01 -22.86 8.06
CA LYS A 441 -20.18 -23.28 7.28
C LYS A 441 -21.45 -22.97 8.06
N HIS A 442 -22.32 -22.20 7.42
CA HIS A 442 -23.68 -21.93 7.89
C HIS A 442 -24.65 -22.74 7.05
N SER A 443 -25.55 -23.49 7.69
CA SER A 443 -26.56 -24.28 7.01
C SER A 443 -27.92 -24.19 7.71
N THR A 444 -28.94 -23.86 6.94
CA THR A 444 -30.35 -23.84 7.38
C THR A 444 -31.12 -25.06 6.89
N THR A 445 -30.43 -25.99 6.23
CA THR A 445 -31.06 -27.13 5.55
C THR A 445 -31.66 -28.14 6.53
N LYS A 446 -32.77 -28.75 6.13
CA LYS A 446 -33.37 -29.92 6.79
C LYS A 446 -33.11 -31.21 6.02
N LYS A 447 -32.34 -31.15 4.92
CA LYS A 447 -32.08 -32.27 4.01
C LYS A 447 -30.70 -32.86 4.25
N ILE A 448 -30.66 -34.18 4.49
CA ILE A 448 -29.41 -34.95 4.70
C ILE A 448 -28.42 -34.74 3.56
N GLY A 449 -28.89 -34.81 2.31
CA GLY A 449 -28.04 -34.66 1.13
C GLY A 449 -27.32 -33.31 1.05
N THR A 450 -28.01 -32.23 1.42
CA THR A 450 -27.44 -30.88 1.43
C THR A 450 -26.46 -30.69 2.59
N LEU A 451 -26.85 -31.10 3.81
CA LEU A 451 -26.00 -30.98 4.99
C LEU A 451 -24.68 -31.76 4.81
N LYS A 452 -24.77 -32.95 4.23
CA LYS A 452 -23.60 -33.74 3.85
C LYS A 452 -22.66 -32.98 2.92
N ALA A 453 -23.19 -32.36 1.88
CA ALA A 453 -22.39 -31.62 0.90
C ALA A 453 -21.72 -30.39 1.54
N ASP A 454 -22.41 -29.71 2.46
CA ASP A 454 -21.85 -28.57 3.20
C ASP A 454 -20.71 -29.01 4.13
N ILE A 455 -20.91 -30.11 4.87
CA ILE A 455 -19.87 -30.70 5.74
C ILE A 455 -18.66 -31.16 4.91
N GLU A 456 -18.89 -31.83 3.78
CA GLU A 456 -17.82 -32.28 2.89
C GLU A 456 -17.02 -31.11 2.33
N LYS A 457 -17.70 -30.04 1.88
CA LYS A 457 -17.02 -28.82 1.42
C LYS A 457 -16.15 -28.19 2.51
N GLY A 458 -16.64 -28.10 3.74
CA GLY A 458 -15.85 -27.56 4.85
C GLY A 458 -14.57 -28.35 5.08
N PHE A 459 -14.66 -29.69 5.12
CA PHE A 459 -13.48 -30.54 5.33
C PHE A 459 -12.54 -30.65 4.12
N LEU A 460 -12.96 -30.22 2.92
CA LEU A 460 -12.04 -30.07 1.78
C LEU A 460 -11.14 -28.84 1.93
N GLN A 461 -11.59 -27.82 2.65
CA GLN A 461 -10.88 -26.54 2.83
C GLN A 461 -10.00 -26.54 4.09
N SER A 462 -10.37 -27.30 5.12
CA SER A 462 -9.62 -27.39 6.38
C SER A 462 -9.84 -28.71 7.11
N ASP A 463 -8.85 -29.15 7.90
CA ASP A 463 -8.98 -30.28 8.84
C ASP A 463 -9.94 -29.97 10.01
N ASN A 464 -10.37 -28.71 10.17
CA ASN A 464 -11.29 -28.29 11.22
C ASN A 464 -12.43 -27.47 10.62
N VAL A 465 -13.66 -27.70 11.07
CA VAL A 465 -14.85 -27.00 10.58
C VAL A 465 -15.62 -26.39 11.75
N VAL A 466 -16.09 -25.16 11.59
CA VAL A 466 -17.13 -24.54 12.42
C VAL A 466 -18.43 -24.61 11.64
N LEU A 467 -19.38 -25.41 12.12
CA LEU A 467 -20.68 -25.62 11.46
C LEU A 467 -21.80 -25.04 12.33
N GLN A 468 -22.50 -24.03 11.83
CA GLN A 468 -23.77 -23.61 12.40
C GLN A 468 -24.93 -24.29 11.67
N LEU A 469 -25.76 -25.01 12.43
CA LEU A 469 -26.92 -25.74 11.92
C LEU A 469 -28.19 -25.24 12.61
N GLU A 470 -28.83 -24.23 12.03
CA GLU A 470 -29.98 -23.54 12.63
C GLU A 470 -31.22 -24.44 12.75
N ASN A 471 -31.52 -25.19 11.70
CA ASN A 471 -32.66 -26.12 11.67
C ASN A 471 -32.26 -27.56 12.00
N GLY A 472 -31.14 -27.72 12.71
CA GLY A 472 -30.56 -29.02 13.04
C GLY A 472 -31.44 -29.85 13.97
N ASN A 473 -31.34 -31.15 13.83
CA ASN A 473 -31.78 -32.10 14.85
C ASN A 473 -30.79 -33.27 14.91
N THR A 474 -30.89 -34.06 15.99
CA THR A 474 -29.98 -35.17 16.25
C THR A 474 -29.94 -36.16 15.09
N ASP A 475 -31.11 -36.54 14.55
CA ASP A 475 -31.21 -37.55 13.50
C ASP A 475 -30.61 -37.06 12.18
N LEU A 476 -30.92 -35.82 11.79
CA LEU A 476 -30.39 -35.18 10.58
C LEU A 476 -28.86 -35.14 10.62
N PHE A 477 -28.27 -34.71 11.73
CA PHE A 477 -26.83 -34.63 11.88
C PHE A 477 -26.19 -36.02 11.88
N VAL A 478 -26.70 -36.95 12.70
CA VAL A 478 -26.13 -38.31 12.83
C VAL A 478 -26.20 -39.07 11.51
N GLN A 479 -27.33 -39.01 10.80
CA GLN A 479 -27.48 -39.66 9.50
C GLN A 479 -26.52 -39.07 8.46
N SER A 480 -26.35 -37.75 8.44
CA SER A 480 -25.41 -37.08 7.52
C SER A 480 -23.95 -37.52 7.77
N ILE A 481 -23.55 -37.60 9.04
CA ILE A 481 -22.21 -38.08 9.42
C ILE A 481 -22.00 -39.56 9.08
N GLU A 482 -22.98 -40.41 9.34
CA GLU A 482 -22.89 -41.85 9.04
C GLU A 482 -22.81 -42.12 7.53
N GLU A 483 -23.55 -41.39 6.71
CA GLU A 483 -23.40 -41.47 5.25
C GLU A 483 -22.02 -41.05 4.78
N LEU A 484 -21.44 -39.97 5.34
CA LEU A 484 -20.08 -39.54 5.03
C LEU A 484 -19.05 -40.62 5.39
N LYS A 485 -19.20 -41.25 6.55
CA LYS A 485 -18.35 -42.35 7.00
C LYS A 485 -18.43 -43.57 6.08
N ARG A 486 -19.64 -43.96 5.62
CA ARG A 486 -19.82 -45.07 4.66
C ARG A 486 -19.11 -44.82 3.33
N LYS A 487 -19.00 -43.56 2.90
CA LYS A 487 -18.28 -43.15 1.69
C LYS A 487 -16.76 -43.03 1.89
N GLY A 488 -16.23 -43.41 3.06
CA GLY A 488 -14.80 -43.34 3.35
C GLY A 488 -14.26 -41.91 3.48
N LYS A 489 -15.12 -40.92 3.72
CA LYS A 489 -14.70 -39.52 3.87
C LYS A 489 -14.14 -39.29 5.28
N GLY A 490 -12.91 -38.78 5.36
CA GLY A 490 -12.27 -38.41 6.62
C GLY A 490 -12.97 -37.19 7.23
N LEU A 491 -13.34 -37.28 8.51
CA LEU A 491 -13.90 -36.19 9.28
C LEU A 491 -12.85 -35.70 10.27
N GLY A 492 -12.53 -34.41 10.22
CA GLY A 492 -11.62 -33.78 11.16
C GLY A 492 -12.31 -33.31 12.45
N ASN A 493 -11.80 -32.25 13.07
CA ASN A 493 -12.45 -31.66 14.24
C ASN A 493 -13.61 -30.76 13.84
N MET A 494 -14.66 -30.70 14.66
CA MET A 494 -15.84 -29.89 14.40
C MET A 494 -16.25 -29.09 15.63
N ILE A 495 -16.49 -27.79 15.44
CA ILE A 495 -17.26 -26.96 16.36
C ILE A 495 -18.67 -26.88 15.80
N LEU A 496 -19.63 -27.51 16.47
CA LEU A 496 -21.03 -27.53 16.08
C LEU A 496 -21.80 -26.47 16.87
N MET A 497 -22.58 -25.64 16.18
CA MET A 497 -23.40 -24.58 16.76
C MET A 497 -24.88 -24.80 16.44
N ASN A 498 -25.74 -24.72 17.44
CA ASN A 498 -27.20 -24.80 17.27
C ASN A 498 -27.80 -23.38 17.02
N LYS A 499 -29.13 -23.29 16.87
CA LYS A 499 -29.86 -22.01 16.69
C LYS A 499 -29.77 -21.05 17.88
N HIS A 500 -29.42 -21.56 19.06
CA HIS A 500 -29.27 -20.78 20.29
C HIS A 500 -27.82 -20.35 20.53
N ASN A 501 -26.93 -20.59 19.56
CA ASN A 501 -25.49 -20.34 19.66
C ASN A 501 -24.80 -21.14 20.80
N ASP A 502 -25.41 -22.25 21.24
CA ASP A 502 -24.71 -23.22 22.07
C ASP A 502 -23.69 -23.97 21.22
N ILE A 503 -22.59 -24.37 21.85
CA ILE A 503 -21.40 -24.87 21.16
C ILE A 503 -21.08 -26.27 21.66
N LEU A 504 -20.86 -27.20 20.73
CA LEU A 504 -20.37 -28.55 21.00
C LEU A 504 -19.11 -28.83 20.19
N GLU A 505 -18.03 -29.19 20.86
CA GLU A 505 -16.73 -29.45 20.23
C GLU A 505 -16.48 -30.96 20.10
N ILE A 506 -16.50 -31.47 18.86
CA ILE A 506 -16.36 -32.89 18.53
C ILE A 506 -15.02 -33.11 17.84
N SER A 507 -14.14 -33.91 18.41
CA SER A 507 -12.85 -34.25 17.81
C SER A 507 -12.95 -35.35 16.77
N GLU A 508 -11.97 -35.42 15.87
CA GLU A 508 -11.79 -36.53 14.93
C GLU A 508 -11.86 -37.90 15.62
N LYS A 509 -11.24 -38.03 16.80
CA LYS A 509 -11.27 -39.27 17.59
C LYS A 509 -12.69 -39.62 18.05
N GLU A 510 -13.50 -38.63 18.40
CA GLU A 510 -14.90 -38.83 18.82
C GLU A 510 -15.79 -39.24 17.65
N PHE A 511 -15.51 -38.75 16.42
CA PHE A 511 -16.15 -39.24 15.20
C PHE A 511 -15.76 -40.69 14.87
N LYS A 512 -14.47 -41.01 14.93
CA LYS A 512 -13.93 -42.36 14.69
C LYS A 512 -14.53 -43.39 15.65
N LEU A 513 -14.60 -43.06 16.95
CA LEU A 513 -15.14 -43.93 17.99
C LEU A 513 -16.68 -43.94 18.09
N GLY A 514 -17.38 -43.17 17.26
CA GLY A 514 -18.86 -43.10 17.31
C GLY A 514 -19.43 -42.38 18.53
N LYS A 515 -18.58 -41.73 19.35
CA LYS A 515 -18.99 -41.03 20.58
C LYS A 515 -19.86 -39.82 20.32
N TYR A 516 -19.71 -39.19 19.15
CA TYR A 516 -20.52 -38.04 18.74
C TYR A 516 -22.02 -38.29 18.84
N ARG A 517 -22.51 -39.53 18.62
CA ARG A 517 -23.93 -39.90 18.74
C ARG A 517 -24.51 -39.60 20.13
N LYS A 518 -23.70 -39.81 21.18
CA LYS A 518 -24.09 -39.49 22.56
C LYS A 518 -23.95 -37.99 22.83
N LEU A 519 -22.91 -37.36 22.29
CA LEU A 519 -22.63 -35.93 22.50
C LEU A 519 -23.73 -35.02 21.91
N VAL A 520 -24.28 -35.37 20.75
CA VAL A 520 -25.32 -34.55 20.12
C VAL A 520 -26.74 -34.80 20.67
N LYS A 521 -26.90 -35.79 21.56
CA LYS A 521 -28.22 -36.13 22.11
C LYS A 521 -28.69 -35.01 23.05
N GLY A 522 -29.76 -34.32 22.64
CA GLY A 522 -30.30 -33.18 23.40
C GLY A 522 -29.54 -31.86 23.20
N PHE A 523 -28.67 -31.78 22.20
CA PHE A 523 -27.91 -30.56 21.89
C PHE A 523 -28.64 -29.59 20.95
N PHE A 524 -29.45 -30.12 20.03
CA PHE A 524 -30.14 -29.35 18.98
C PHE A 524 -31.46 -28.74 19.44
#